data_AF-A0A8T4PU75-F1
#
_entry.id   AF-A0A8T4PU75-F1
#
_cell.length_a   1.000
_cell.length_b   1.000
_cell.length_c   1.000
_cell.angle_alpha   90.00
_cell.angle_beta   90.00
_cell.angle_gamma   90.00
#
_symmetry.space_group_name_H-M   'P 1'
#
loop_
_entity.id
_entity.type
_entity.pdbx_description
1 polymer ?
#
loop_
_entity_poly.entity_id
_entity_poly.type
_entity_poly.pdbx_seq_one_letter_code
_entity_poly.pdbx_strand_id
1 'polypeptide(L)'
;MNTMVSITLSIPDETRQRMKHFPEMNWSGFVRKSIEEKARQLEELEPLRRQLREERPLTEWALRLQHSGRKGRLEALRKKGLV
;
A
#
# COMPACT_ATOMS: atom_id res chain seq x y z
N MET A 1 17.58 -20.15 -19.02
CA MET A 1 18.50 -20.44 -17.90
C MET A 1 17.98 -19.68 -16.69
N ASN A 2 17.51 -20.36 -15.63
CA ASN A 2 17.20 -19.68 -14.37
C ASN A 2 18.51 -19.41 -13.64
N THR A 3 19.06 -18.21 -13.79
CA THR A 3 20.24 -17.77 -13.06
C THR A 3 19.83 -17.43 -11.62
N MET A 4 20.29 -18.24 -10.68
CA MET A 4 20.08 -17.97 -9.26
C MET A 4 21.01 -16.82 -8.83
N VAL A 5 20.45 -15.76 -8.25
CA VAL A 5 21.23 -14.60 -7.78
C VAL A 5 21.41 -14.67 -6.26
N SER A 6 22.56 -14.19 -5.78
CA SER A 6 22.85 -14.09 -4.35
C SER A 6 22.61 -12.66 -3.88
N ILE A 7 21.96 -12.50 -2.72
CA ILE A 7 21.78 -11.22 -2.06
C ILE A 7 22.38 -11.28 -0.66
N THR A 8 23.09 -10.23 -0.25
CA THR A 8 23.60 -10.07 1.12
C THR A 8 22.67 -9.13 1.87
N LEU A 9 22.14 -9.60 3.00
CA LEU A 9 21.22 -8.83 3.83
C LEU A 9 21.84 -8.59 5.21
N SER A 10 21.88 -7.32 5.61
CA SER A 10 22.22 -6.94 6.97
C SER A 10 21.00 -7.15 7.86
N ILE A 11 21.21 -7.81 9.00
CA ILE A 11 20.20 -8.01 10.04
C ILE A 11 20.76 -7.55 11.39
N PRO A 12 19.90 -7.15 12.35
CA PRO A 12 20.36 -6.88 13.70
C PRO A 12 21.06 -8.09 14.32
N ASP A 13 22.10 -7.84 15.12
CA ASP A 13 22.87 -8.90 15.76
C ASP A 13 22.02 -9.81 16.65
N GLU A 14 21.05 -9.24 17.37
CA GLU A 14 20.09 -10.01 18.17
C GLU A 14 19.32 -11.01 17.32
N THR A 15 18.90 -10.62 16.11
CA THR A 15 18.20 -11.51 15.18
C THR A 15 19.12 -12.65 14.76
N ARG A 16 20.39 -12.35 14.42
CA ARG A 16 21.38 -13.38 14.10
C ARG A 16 21.61 -14.36 15.25
N GLN A 17 21.65 -13.88 16.49
CA GLN A 17 21.79 -14.73 17.66
C GLN A 17 20.58 -15.67 17.82
N ARG A 18 19.35 -15.16 17.66
CA ARG A 18 18.14 -16.00 17.65
C ARG A 18 18.18 -17.04 16.52
N MET A 19 18.62 -16.66 15.32
CA MET A 19 18.75 -17.60 14.21
C MET A 19 19.73 -18.74 14.51
N LYS A 20 20.86 -18.43 15.16
CA LYS A 20 21.83 -19.44 15.58
C LYS A 20 21.29 -20.39 16.65
N HIS A 21 20.34 -19.94 17.47
CA HIS A 21 19.71 -20.76 18.51
C HIS A 21 18.80 -21.84 17.92
N PHE A 22 18.27 -21.64 16.71
CA PHE A 22 17.42 -22.60 15.99
C PHE A 22 18.13 -23.10 14.71
N PRO A 23 19.17 -23.95 14.83
CA PRO A 23 19.93 -24.47 13.69
C PRO A 23 19.12 -25.41 12.78
N GLU A 24 18.02 -25.98 13.25
CA GLU A 24 17.09 -26.82 12.49
C GLU A 24 16.34 -26.04 11.41
N MET A 25 16.31 -24.71 11.50
CA MET A 25 15.60 -23.84 10.57
C MET A 25 16.42 -23.56 9.30
N ASN A 26 15.81 -23.79 8.13
CA ASN A 26 16.37 -23.36 6.85
C ASN A 26 16.09 -21.86 6.61
N TRP A 27 16.92 -21.01 7.21
CA TRP A 27 16.80 -19.56 7.13
C TRP A 27 16.85 -19.02 5.70
N SER A 28 17.74 -19.54 4.85
CA SER A 28 17.84 -19.10 3.45
C SER A 28 16.57 -19.43 2.65
N GLY A 29 15.97 -20.59 2.88
CA GLY A 29 14.69 -20.98 2.27
C GLY A 29 13.54 -20.09 2.75
N PHE A 30 13.48 -19.82 4.06
CA PHE A 30 12.49 -18.92 4.65
C PHE A 30 12.58 -17.51 4.08
N VAL A 31 13.79 -16.93 4.03
CA VAL A 31 14.01 -15.58 3.49
C VAL A 31 13.64 -15.51 2.02
N ARG A 32 14.05 -16.49 1.20
CA ARG A 32 13.70 -16.55 -0.23
C ARG A 32 12.19 -16.54 -0.42
N LYS A 33 11.47 -17.44 0.25
CA LYS A 33 10.02 -17.54 0.15
C LYS A 33 9.33 -16.24 0.59
N SER A 34 9.80 -15.63 1.68
CA SER A 34 9.24 -14.38 2.18
C SER A 34 9.41 -13.23 1.18
N ILE A 35 10.56 -13.16 0.51
CA ILE A 35 10.84 -12.15 -0.51
C ILE A 35 9.96 -12.38 -1.75
N GLU A 36 9.88 -13.62 -2.25
CA GLU A 36 9.08 -13.98 -3.42
C GLU A 36 7.59 -13.69 -3.19
N GLU A 37 7.05 -14.11 -2.04
CA GLU A 37 5.66 -13.85 -1.69
C GLU A 37 5.37 -12.35 -1.59
N LYS A 38 6.28 -11.57 -0.99
CA LYS A 38 6.09 -10.13 -0.86
C LYS A 38 6.18 -9.41 -2.20
N ALA A 39 7.10 -9.81 -3.07
CA ALA A 39 7.23 -9.27 -4.42
C ALA A 39 5.95 -9.51 -5.22
N ARG A 40 5.44 -10.76 -5.23
CA ARG A 40 4.18 -11.10 -5.92
C ARG A 40 2.99 -10.29 -5.41
N GLN A 41 2.85 -10.15 -4.09
CA GLN A 41 1.79 -9.31 -3.51
C GLN A 41 1.87 -7.85 -3.97
N LEU A 42 3.08 -7.30 -4.13
CA LEU A 42 3.25 -5.94 -4.61
C LEU A 42 2.91 -5.82 -6.10
N GLU A 43 3.30 -6.80 -6.91
CA GLU A 43 2.94 -6.86 -8.33
C GLU A 43 1.43 -6.94 -8.55
N GLU A 44 0.73 -7.76 -7.76
CA GLU A 44 -0.74 -7.88 -7.80
C GLU A 44 -1.45 -6.56 -7.43
N LEU A 45 -0.87 -5.77 -6.54
CA LEU A 45 -1.43 -4.48 -6.11
C LEU A 45 -1.10 -3.32 -7.06
N GLU A 46 -0.10 -3.47 -7.94
CA GLU A 46 0.37 -2.38 -8.79
C GLU A 46 -0.69 -1.88 -9.81
N PRO A 47 -1.50 -2.74 -10.46
CA PRO A 47 -2.59 -2.30 -11.33
C PRO A 47 -3.63 -1.45 -10.58
N LEU A 48 -4.03 -1.88 -9.39
CA LEU A 48 -4.99 -1.14 -8.56
C LEU A 48 -4.40 0.20 -8.11
N ARG A 49 -3.12 0.24 -7.72
CA ARG A 49 -2.41 1.48 -7.38
C ARG A 49 -2.35 2.43 -8.58
N ARG A 50 -2.15 1.90 -9.79
CA ARG A 50 -2.15 2.68 -11.01
C ARG A 50 -3.53 3.28 -11.29
N GLN A 51 -4.59 2.47 -11.24
CA GLN A 51 -5.97 2.94 -11.40
C GLN A 51 -6.31 4.04 -10.39
N LEU A 52 -5.99 3.84 -9.11
CA LEU A 52 -6.22 4.85 -8.08
C LEU A 52 -5.44 6.16 -8.32
N ARG A 53 -4.23 6.08 -8.88
CA ARG A 53 -3.46 7.28 -9.26
C ARG A 53 -4.13 8.03 -10.43
N GLU A 54 -4.66 7.31 -11.40
CA GLU A 54 -5.35 7.87 -12.57
C GLU A 54 -6.74 8.44 -12.21
N GLU A 55 -7.47 7.83 -11.28
CA GLU A 55 -8.81 8.25 -10.84
C GLU A 55 -8.79 9.37 -9.79
N ARG A 56 -7.67 9.58 -9.08
CA ARG A 56 -7.52 10.60 -8.05
C ARG A 56 -7.92 12.01 -8.51
N PRO A 57 -7.45 12.52 -9.68
CA PRO A 57 -7.83 13.84 -10.17
C PRO A 57 -9.34 14.00 -10.38
N LEU A 58 -10.00 12.97 -10.93
CA LEU A 58 -11.45 12.97 -11.13
C LEU A 58 -12.19 13.00 -9.79
N THR A 59 -11.75 12.18 -8.84
CA THR A 59 -12.33 12.11 -7.49
C THR A 59 -12.17 13.45 -6.76
N GLU A 60 -10.99 14.06 -6.81
CA GLU A 60 -10.75 15.39 -6.24
C GLU A 60 -11.61 16.46 -6.90
N TRP A 61 -11.74 16.43 -8.24
CA TRP A 61 -12.61 17.34 -8.96
C TRP A 61 -14.07 17.20 -8.51
N ALA A 62 -14.57 15.97 -8.40
CA ALA A 62 -15.95 15.70 -7.97
C ALA A 62 -16.20 16.21 -6.54
N LEU A 63 -15.26 16.00 -5.62
CA LEU A 63 -15.33 16.53 -4.26
C LEU A 63 -15.36 18.07 -4.27
N ARG A 64 -14.47 18.72 -5.04
CA ARG A 64 -14.44 20.19 -5.17
C ARG A 64 -15.76 20.74 -5.71
N LEU A 65 -16.34 20.08 -6.72
CA LEU A 65 -17.63 20.45 -7.28
C LEU A 65 -18.74 20.35 -6.23
N GLN A 66 -18.80 19.24 -5.50
CA GLN A 66 -19.79 19.03 -4.44
C GLN A 66 -19.66 20.06 -3.32
N HIS A 67 -18.45 20.36 -2.86
CA HIS A 67 -18.21 21.38 -1.84
C HIS A 67 -18.64 22.77 -2.32
N SER A 68 -18.30 23.12 -3.57
CA SER A 68 -18.67 24.39 -4.18
C SER A 68 -20.20 24.52 -4.33
N GLY A 69 -20.88 23.47 -4.80
CA GLY A 69 -22.34 23.47 -4.99
C GLY A 69 -23.16 23.45 -3.69
N ARG A 70 -22.56 23.01 -2.58
CA ARG A 70 -23.20 23.05 -1.24
C ARG A 70 -22.92 24.35 -0.50
N LYS A 71 -21.96 25.15 -0.95
CA LYS A 71 -21.62 26.44 -0.33
C LYS A 71 -22.83 27.39 -0.41
N GLY A 72 -23.25 27.93 0.73
CA GLY A 72 -24.43 28.81 0.83
C GLY A 72 -25.79 28.10 0.69
N ARG A 73 -25.83 26.78 0.46
CA ARG A 73 -27.09 26.02 0.36
C ARG A 73 -27.86 26.04 1.68
N LEU A 74 -27.18 25.93 2.82
CA LEU A 74 -27.80 25.98 4.14
C LEU A 74 -28.45 27.35 4.41
N GLU A 75 -27.76 28.43 4.09
CA GLU A 75 -28.27 29.80 4.23
C GLU A 75 -29.46 30.06 3.29
N ALA A 76 -29.41 29.52 2.07
CA ALA A 76 -30.52 29.60 1.13
C ALA A 76 -31.76 28.81 1.59
N LEU A 77 -31.57 27.65 2.22
CA LEU A 77 -32.67 26.84 2.78
C LEU A 77 -33.32 27.53 3.99
N ARG A 78 -32.51 28.12 4.88
CA ARG A 78 -32.99 28.94 6.00
C ARG A 78 -33.83 30.13 5.54
N LYS A 79 -33.39 30.84 4.50
CA LYS A 79 -34.15 31.96 3.91
C LYS A 79 -35.50 31.53 3.32
N LYS A 80 -35.65 30.27 2.94
CA LYS A 80 -36.89 29.70 2.38
C LYS A 80 -37.78 29.04 3.45
N GLY A 81 -37.37 29.02 4.72
CA GLY A 81 -38.13 28.39 5.81
C GLY A 81 -38.23 26.86 5.69
N LEU A 82 -37.34 26.23 4.91
CA LEU A 82 -37.35 24.79 4.66
C LEU A 82 -36.51 24.00 5.67
N VAL A 83 -35.66 24.70 6.44
CA VAL A 83 -34.81 24.21 7.53
C VAL A 83 -34.62 25.33 8.55
#